data_AF-H3R9E7-F1
#
_entry.id   AF-H3R9E7-F1
#
_cell.length_a   1.000
_cell.length_b   1.000
_cell.length_c   1.000
_cell.angle_alpha   90.00
_cell.angle_beta   90.00
_cell.angle_gamma   90.00
#
_symmetry.space_group_name_H-M   'P 1'
#
loop_
_entity.id
_entity.type
_entity.pdbx_description
1 polymer ?
#
loop_
_entity_poly.entity_id
_entity_poly.type
_entity_poly.pdbx_seq_one_letter_code
_entity_poly.pdbx_strand_id
1 'polypeptide(L)' 'MPAWVDLPAKTNNDLYKEESAALNLKYKNDVNTLSESYATAALADGPSQNTKQTAIYQQYQSLKAQYITDSNALKVKYGV' A
#
# COMPACT_ATOMS: atom_id res chain seq x y z
N MET A 1 4.02 -19.34 -43.93
CA MET A 1 4.15 -19.78 -42.53
C MET A 1 3.56 -18.71 -41.64
N PRO A 2 2.72 -19.01 -40.65
CA PRO A 2 2.26 -17.97 -39.73
C PRO A 2 3.44 -17.58 -38.84
N ALA A 3 3.77 -16.30 -38.81
CA ALA A 3 4.76 -15.77 -37.88
C ALA A 3 4.12 -15.81 -36.48
N TRP A 4 4.61 -16.69 -35.61
CA TRP A 4 4.37 -16.55 -34.18
C TRP A 4 5.04 -15.25 -33.76
N VAL A 5 4.21 -14.23 -33.48
CA VAL A 5 4.70 -12.97 -32.95
C VAL A 5 5.07 -13.22 -31.50
N ASP A 6 6.35 -13.44 -31.23
CA ASP A 6 6.87 -13.41 -29.86
C ASP A 6 6.59 -12.01 -29.30
N LEU A 7 5.64 -11.89 -28.38
CA LEU A 7 5.46 -10.64 -27.66
C LEU A 7 6.74 -10.37 -26.85
N PRO A 8 7.31 -9.15 -26.93
CA PRO A 8 8.46 -8.82 -26.12
C PRO A 8 8.10 -8.96 -24.64
N ALA A 9 9.02 -9.53 -23.85
CA ALA A 9 8.87 -9.59 -22.40
C ALA A 9 8.63 -8.17 -21.85
N LYS A 10 7.77 -8.05 -20.83
CA LYS A 10 7.49 -6.76 -20.18
C LYS A 10 8.79 -6.09 -19.76
N THR A 11 8.92 -4.79 -20.05
CA THR A 11 10.11 -4.04 -19.66
C THR A 11 10.14 -3.83 -18.14
N ASN A 12 11.32 -3.54 -17.57
CA ASN A 12 11.43 -3.16 -16.16
C ASN A 12 10.51 -1.99 -15.79
N ASN A 13 10.27 -1.06 -16.72
CA ASN A 13 9.36 0.07 -16.51
C ASN A 13 7.89 -0.40 -16.45
N ASP A 14 7.50 -1.36 -17.28
CA ASP A 14 6.14 -1.93 -17.26
C ASP A 14 5.90 -2.73 -15.96
N LEU A 15 6.88 -3.54 -15.56
CA LEU A 15 6.85 -4.29 -14.30
C LEU A 15 6.83 -3.37 -13.07
N TYR A 16 7.63 -2.30 -13.09
CA TYR A 16 7.61 -1.27 -12.04
C TYR A 16 6.23 -0.61 -11.91
N LYS A 17 5.61 -0.21 -13.03
CA LYS A 17 4.28 0.41 -13.01
C LYS A 17 3.22 -0.52 -12.45
N GLU A 18 3.25 -1.79 -12.84
CA GLU A 18 2.30 -2.80 -12.36
C GLU A 18 2.43 -3.04 -10.86
N GLU A 19 3.64 -3.30 -10.37
CA GLU A 19 3.87 -3.51 -8.93
C GLU A 19 3.66 -2.23 -8.12
N SER A 20 3.98 -1.05 -8.67
CA SER A 20 3.72 0.23 -8.00
C SER A 20 2.23 0.48 -7.88
N ALA A 21 1.44 0.18 -8.92
CA ALA A 21 -0.01 0.28 -8.84
C ALA A 21 -0.60 -0.67 -7.79
N ALA A 22 -0.09 -1.90 -7.70
CA ALA A 22 -0.49 -2.86 -6.67
C ALA A 22 -0.13 -2.38 -5.25
N LEU A 23 1.09 -1.85 -5.07
CA LEU A 23 1.54 -1.28 -3.79
C LEU A 23 0.67 -0.08 -3.36
N ASN A 24 0.35 0.81 -4.30
CA ASN A 24 -0.50 1.98 -4.05
C ASN A 24 -1.93 1.57 -3.67
N LEU A 25 -2.49 0.56 -4.37
CA LEU A 25 -3.81 0.04 -4.08
C LEU A 25 -3.85 -0.60 -2.69
N LYS A 26 -2.84 -1.41 -2.34
CA LYS A 26 -2.72 -2.01 -1.02
C LYS A 26 -2.66 -0.94 0.06
N TYR A 27 -1.77 0.05 -0.08
CA TYR A 27 -1.65 1.13 0.88
C TYR A 27 -2.97 1.91 1.05
N LYS A 28 -3.66 2.22 -0.05
CA LYS A 28 -4.97 2.89 0.00
C LYS A 28 -6.01 2.07 0.79
N ASN A 29 -6.08 0.76 0.52
CA ASN A 29 -7.02 -0.12 1.22
C ASN A 29 -6.70 -0.20 2.72
N ASP A 30 -5.43 -0.39 3.07
CA ASP A 30 -4.98 -0.46 4.46
C ASP A 30 -5.30 0.85 5.21
N VAL A 31 -5.08 2.01 4.58
CA VAL A 31 -5.44 3.32 5.14
C VAL A 31 -6.95 3.47 5.34
N ASN A 32 -7.76 3.02 4.37
CA ASN A 32 -9.21 3.06 4.50
C ASN A 32 -9.69 2.20 5.68
N THR A 33 -9.17 0.98 5.81
CA THR A 33 -9.50 0.09 6.93
C THR A 33 -9.12 0.69 8.29
N LEU A 34 -7.95 1.33 8.38
CA LEU A 34 -7.55 2.04 9.61
C LEU A 34 -8.44 3.25 9.89
N SER A 35 -8.84 4.01 8.86
CA SER A 35 -9.74 5.15 9.00
C SER A 35 -11.13 4.73 9.48
N GLU A 36 -11.67 3.65 8.92
CA GLU A 36 -12.94 3.06 9.35
C GLU A 36 -12.85 2.60 10.81
N SER A 37 -11.77 1.88 11.16
CA SER A 37 -11.52 1.43 12.53
C SER A 37 -11.40 2.60 13.51
N TYR A 38 -10.77 3.70 13.11
CA TYR A 38 -10.63 4.91 13.90
C TYR A 38 -11.99 5.58 14.17
N ALA A 39 -12.85 5.63 13.15
CA ALA A 39 -14.20 6.15 13.26
C ALA A 39 -15.09 5.25 14.13
N THR A 40 -15.01 3.92 13.97
CA THR A 40 -15.71 2.98 14.85
C THR A 40 -15.27 3.12 16.30
N ALA A 41 -13.97 3.30 16.55
CA ALA A 41 -13.47 3.53 17.89
C ALA A 41 -14.01 4.83 18.51
N ALA A 42 -14.29 5.84 17.69
CA ALA A 42 -14.94 7.08 18.14
C ALA A 42 -16.38 6.86 18.60
N LEU A 43 -17.09 5.90 18.00
CA LEU A 43 -18.52 5.69 18.20
C LEU A 43 -18.84 4.65 19.28
N ALA A 44 -18.00 3.62 19.42
CA ALA A 44 -18.35 2.42 20.19
C ALA A 44 -17.56 2.22 21.49
N ASP A 45 -16.39 2.85 21.64
CA ASP A 45 -15.42 2.42 22.66
C ASP A 45 -15.46 3.20 23.99
N GLY A 46 -16.35 4.19 24.11
CA GLY A 46 -16.58 4.93 25.36
C GLY A 46 -15.27 5.39 26.03
N PRO A 47 -14.98 5.03 27.29
CA PRO A 47 -13.75 5.43 27.98
C PRO A 47 -12.45 4.96 27.30
N SER A 48 -12.50 3.90 26.49
CA SER A 48 -11.34 3.33 25.79
C SER A 48 -11.08 3.97 24.42
N GLN A 49 -11.91 4.92 23.99
CA GLN A 49 -11.81 5.58 22.69
C GLN A 49 -10.41 6.14 22.43
N ASN A 50 -9.87 6.96 23.35
CA ASN A 50 -8.60 7.65 23.15
C ASN A 50 -7.43 6.66 23.00
N THR A 51 -7.42 5.61 23.82
CA THR A 51 -6.39 4.55 23.78
C THR A 51 -6.41 3.83 22.43
N LYS A 52 -7.58 3.42 21.95
CA LYS A 52 -7.71 2.69 20.67
C LYS A 52 -7.43 3.59 19.47
N GLN A 53 -7.90 4.82 19.48
CA GLN A 53 -7.58 5.81 18.45
C GLN A 53 -6.08 6.09 18.37
N THR A 54 -5.41 6.20 19.52
CA THR A 54 -3.94 6.37 19.57
C THR A 54 -3.22 5.16 18.99
N ALA A 55 -3.65 3.93 19.31
CA ALA A 55 -3.07 2.71 18.76
C ALA A 55 -3.25 2.62 17.24
N ILE A 56 -4.44 2.94 16.72
CA ILE A 56 -4.73 2.96 15.27
C ILE A 56 -3.89 4.03 14.57
N TYR A 57 -3.73 5.21 15.19
CA TYR A 57 -2.85 6.26 14.67
C TYR A 57 -1.39 5.79 14.58
N GLN A 58 -0.87 5.11 15.59
CA GLN A 58 0.47 4.53 15.54
C GLN A 58 0.62 3.49 14.43
N GLN A 59 -0.40 2.65 14.21
CA GLN A 59 -0.42 1.70 13.10
C GLN A 59 -0.38 2.41 11.74
N TYR A 60 -1.12 3.51 11.57
CA TYR A 60 -1.08 4.32 10.36
C TYR A 60 0.33 4.89 10.10
N GLN A 61 1.00 5.41 11.13
CA GLN A 61 2.36 5.94 10.99
C GLN A 61 3.36 4.86 10.56
N SER A 62 3.26 3.66 11.13
CA SER A 62 4.07 2.51 10.72
C SER A 62 3.79 2.08 9.28
N LEU A 63 2.52 2.02 8.88
CA LEU A 63 2.11 1.69 7.51
C LEU A 63 2.69 2.69 6.50
N LYS A 64 2.66 3.99 6.83
CA LYS A 64 3.23 5.05 5.99
C LYS A 64 4.74 4.89 5.82
N ALA A 65 5.45 4.57 6.90
CA ALA A 65 6.89 4.32 6.85
C ALA A 65 7.22 3.08 6.00
N GLN A 66 6.42 2.01 6.14
CA GLN A 66 6.56 0.80 5.33
C GLN A 66 6.34 1.09 3.84
N TYR A 67 5.28 1.81 3.48
CA TYR A 67 5.00 2.17 2.10
C TYR A 67 6.14 2.97 1.44
N ILE A 68 6.75 3.91 2.17
CA ILE A 68 7.92 4.65 1.68
C ILE A 68 9.11 3.70 1.43
N THR A 69 9.33 2.77 2.35
CA THR A 69 10.39 1.76 2.24
C THR A 69 10.16 0.85 1.04
N ASP A 70 8.95 0.33 0.87
CA ASP A 70 8.56 -0.55 -0.22
C ASP A 70 8.64 0.16 -1.57
N SER A 71 8.21 1.43 -1.63
CA SER A 71 8.32 2.24 -2.85
C SER A 71 9.76 2.45 -3.28
N ASN A 72 10.67 2.72 -2.32
CA ASN A 72 12.10 2.83 -2.60
C ASN A 72 12.71 1.48 -3.00
N ALA A 73 12.34 0.39 -2.33
CA ALA A 73 12.78 -0.96 -2.68
C ALA A 73 12.33 -1.33 -4.10
N LEU A 74 11.13 -0.91 -4.51
CA LEU A 74 10.60 -1.13 -5.85
C LEU A 74 11.42 -0.39 -6.92
N LYS A 75 11.83 0.84 -6.63
CA LYS A 75 12.71 1.61 -7.51
C LYS A 75 14.08 0.94 -7.68
N VAL A 76 14.67 0.47 -6.59
CA VAL A 76 15.94 -0.27 -6.62
C VAL A 76 15.79 -1.58 -7.40
N LYS A 77 14.70 -2.32 -7.17
CA LYS A 77 14.42 -3.60 -7.86
C LYS A 77 14.38 -3.45 -9.38
N TYR A 78 13.78 -2.36 -9.87
CA TYR A 78 13.58 -2.15 -11.30
C TYR A 78 14.59 -1.18 -11.95
N GLY A 79 15.43 -0.53 -11.15
CA GLY A 79 16.46 0.41 -11.62
C GLY A 79 15.88 1.71 -12.19
N VAL A 80 14.79 2.21 -11.60
CA VAL A 80 14.07 3.45 -12.00
C VAL A 80 14.18 4.55 -10.97
#